data_AF-A0A7X7L9C1-F1
#
_entry.id   AF-A0A7X7L9C1-F1
#
_cell.length_a   1.000
_cell.length_b   1.000
_cell.length_c   1.000
_cell.angle_alpha   90.00
_cell.angle_beta   90.00
_cell.angle_gamma   90.00
#
_symmetry.space_group_name_H-M   'P 1'
#
loop_
_entity.id
_entity.type
_entity.pdbx_description
1 polymer ?
#
loop_
_entity_poly.entity_id
_entity_poly.type
_entity_poly.pdbx_seq_one_letter_code
_entity_poly.pdbx_strand_id
1 'polypeptide(L)'
;MKRETMTPRERWLAVLTRRTPDRVPMDWWGTGEAFKKLQQHLRCDDPLARLHVDVCAFVHPRYVGPALQGGSDEFGCRFRNVEYGTGV
;
A
#
# COMPACT_ATOMS: atom_id res chain seq x y z
N MET A 1 2.29 24.64 1.07
CA MET A 1 2.82 23.51 1.86
C MET A 1 4.28 23.79 2.20
N LYS A 2 4.76 23.31 3.36
CA LYS A 2 6.22 23.30 3.61
C LYS A 2 6.86 22.40 2.55
N ARG A 3 8.07 22.77 2.11
CA ARG A 3 8.86 21.94 1.18
C ARG A 3 9.19 20.62 1.87
N GLU A 4 8.84 19.50 1.24
CA GLU A 4 9.28 18.18 1.68
C GLU A 4 10.80 18.05 1.45
N THR A 5 11.52 17.61 2.47
CA THR A 5 12.98 17.46 2.47
C THR A 5 13.43 16.01 2.69
N MET A 6 12.50 15.13 3.07
CA MET A 6 12.72 13.69 3.21
C MET A 6 11.93 12.93 2.15
N THR A 7 12.48 11.83 1.67
CA THR A 7 11.79 10.80 0.89
C THR A 7 10.82 10.00 1.77
N PRO A 8 9.84 9.28 1.18
CA PRO A 8 8.98 8.33 1.91
C PRO A 8 9.75 7.40 2.84
N ARG A 9 10.84 6.79 2.35
CA ARG A 9 11.69 5.89 3.12
C ARG A 9 12.35 6.60 4.31
N GLU A 10 12.86 7.80 4.12
CA GLU A 10 13.51 8.58 5.18
C GLU A 10 12.52 8.98 6.28
N ARG A 11 11.28 9.35 5.93
CA ARG A 11 10.25 9.67 6.92
C ARG A 11 9.88 8.47 7.78
N TRP A 12 9.65 7.32 7.18
CA TRP A 12 9.38 6.09 7.92
C TRP A 12 10.56 5.71 8.82
N LEU A 13 11.79 5.81 8.33
CA LEU A 13 12.98 5.53 9.13
C LEU A 13 13.14 6.51 10.31
N ALA A 14 12.83 7.78 10.12
CA ALA A 14 12.82 8.77 11.20
C ALA A 14 11.83 8.38 12.31
N VAL A 15 10.60 8.02 11.96
CA VAL A 15 9.59 7.55 12.94
C VAL A 15 10.08 6.31 13.68
N LEU A 16 10.57 5.29 12.98
CA LEU A 16 11.04 4.04 13.59
C LEU A 16 12.24 4.24 14.52
N THR A 17 13.05 5.27 14.27
CA THR A 17 14.22 5.63 15.10
C THR A 17 13.92 6.74 16.11
N ARG A 18 12.64 7.07 16.34
CA ARG A 18 12.17 8.11 17.27
C ARG A 18 12.73 9.52 16.99
N ARG A 19 12.87 9.86 15.71
CA ARG A 19 13.23 11.19 15.21
C ARG A 19 12.01 11.89 14.60
N THR A 20 12.02 13.21 14.57
CA THR A 20 10.96 14.01 13.95
C THR A 20 11.13 14.03 12.42
N PRO A 21 10.16 13.52 11.64
CA PRO A 21 10.18 13.64 10.18
C PRO A 21 9.80 15.07 9.73
N ASP A 22 10.07 15.40 8.46
CA ASP A 22 9.72 16.69 7.85
C ASP A 22 8.19 16.93 7.75
N ARG A 23 7.42 15.84 7.70
CA ARG A 23 5.97 15.77 7.95
C ARG A 23 5.57 14.40 8.49
N VAL A 24 4.34 14.28 8.99
CA VAL A 24 3.76 12.97 9.36
C VAL A 24 3.74 12.07 8.11
N PRO A 25 4.33 10.85 8.15
CA PRO A 25 4.24 9.92 7.05
C PRO A 25 2.79 9.44 6.87
N MET A 26 2.41 9.17 5.62
CA MET A 26 1.05 8.79 5.26
C MET A 26 1.08 7.54 4.40
N ASP A 27 0.34 6.50 4.80
CA ASP A 27 0.08 5.32 3.98
C ASP A 27 -1.32 5.36 3.37
N TRP A 28 -1.54 4.54 2.34
CA TRP A 28 -2.84 4.33 1.73
C TRP A 28 -3.15 2.83 1.67
N TRP A 29 -4.29 2.46 2.22
CA TRP A 29 -4.88 1.13 2.10
C TRP A 29 -6.32 1.29 1.64
N GLY A 30 -6.67 0.60 0.56
CA GLY A 30 -8.00 0.68 -0.01
C GLY A 30 -8.22 -0.40 -1.06
N THR A 31 -9.48 -0.63 -1.38
CA THR A 31 -9.87 -1.53 -2.46
C THR A 31 -9.68 -0.86 -3.82
N GLY A 32 -9.75 -1.64 -4.90
CA GLY A 32 -9.64 -1.11 -6.26
C GLY A 32 -10.75 -0.10 -6.58
N GLU A 33 -11.95 -0.30 -6.05
CA GLU A 33 -13.11 0.59 -6.22
C GLU A 33 -12.85 1.95 -5.55
N ALA A 34 -12.35 1.95 -4.31
CA ALA A 34 -11.98 3.16 -3.60
C ALA A 34 -10.87 3.94 -4.33
N PHE A 35 -9.86 3.22 -4.85
CA PHE A 35 -8.79 3.83 -5.64
C PHE A 35 -9.30 4.49 -6.93
N LYS A 36 -10.20 3.81 -7.65
CA LYS A 36 -10.82 4.34 -8.87
C LYS A 36 -11.64 5.60 -8.60
N LYS A 37 -12.42 5.62 -7.52
CA LYS A 37 -13.16 6.83 -7.10
C LYS A 37 -12.23 7.98 -6.76
N LEU A 38 -11.11 7.70 -6.10
CA LEU A 38 -10.10 8.71 -5.77
C LEU A 38 -9.49 9.31 -7.05
N GLN A 39 -9.13 8.47 -8.02
CA GLN A 39 -8.65 8.91 -9.34
C GLN A 39 -9.68 9.81 -10.04
N GLN A 40 -10.96 9.41 -10.05
CA GLN A 40 -12.05 10.19 -10.65
C GLN A 40 -12.29 11.53 -9.95
N HIS A 41 -12.31 11.52 -8.62
CA HIS A 41 -12.51 12.72 -7.81
C HIS A 41 -11.39 13.74 -8.03
N LEU A 42 -10.14 13.28 -8.01
CA LEU A 42 -8.98 14.13 -8.22
C LEU A 42 -8.71 14.42 -9.71
N ARG A 43 -9.33 13.66 -10.64
CA ARG A 43 -9.07 13.73 -12.09
C ARG A 43 -7.58 13.55 -12.40
N CYS A 44 -7.00 12.47 -11.88
CA CYS A 44 -5.57 12.19 -11.97
C CYS A 44 -5.32 10.68 -11.97
N ASP A 45 -4.37 10.24 -12.80
CA ASP A 45 -3.98 8.83 -12.90
C ASP A 45 -3.18 8.37 -11.68
N ASP A 46 -2.37 9.26 -11.11
CA ASP A 46 -1.55 9.01 -9.91
C ASP A 46 -2.00 9.89 -8.72
N PRO A 47 -3.12 9.54 -8.08
CA PRO A 47 -3.64 10.30 -6.95
C PRO A 47 -2.72 10.21 -5.73
N LEU A 48 -1.96 9.12 -5.58
CA LEU A 48 -1.06 8.92 -4.44
C LEU A 48 0.12 9.88 -4.49
N ALA A 49 0.74 10.03 -5.66
CA ALA A 49 1.77 11.05 -5.84
C ALA A 49 1.22 12.46 -5.61
N ARG A 50 0.03 12.77 -6.14
CA ARG A 50 -0.62 14.08 -5.94
C ARG A 50 -0.94 14.38 -4.47
N LEU A 51 -1.29 13.35 -3.70
CA LEU A 51 -1.58 13.46 -2.27
C LEU A 51 -0.31 13.30 -1.40
N HIS A 52 0.86 13.13 -2.01
CA HIS A 52 2.12 12.88 -1.32
C HIS A 52 2.05 11.66 -0.39
N VAL A 53 1.42 10.57 -0.83
CA VAL A 53 1.36 9.32 -0.07
C VAL A 53 2.72 8.62 -0.10
N ASP A 54 3.11 8.07 1.04
CA ASP A 54 4.37 7.35 1.24
C ASP A 54 4.19 5.87 0.90
N VAL A 55 4.19 5.59 -0.40
CA VAL A 55 3.92 4.26 -0.95
C VAL A 55 4.89 3.23 -0.36
N CYS A 56 4.34 2.15 0.19
CA CYS A 56 5.09 1.02 0.70
C CYS A 56 5.68 0.20 -0.45
N ALA A 57 7.00 -0.01 -0.44
CA ALA A 57 7.64 -1.00 -1.28
C ALA A 57 7.52 -2.38 -0.61
N PHE A 58 6.92 -3.33 -1.32
CA PHE A 58 6.80 -4.70 -0.86
C PHE A 58 7.97 -5.54 -1.37
N VAL A 59 8.62 -6.26 -0.45
CA VAL A 59 9.66 -7.24 -0.78
C VAL A 59 9.22 -8.58 -0.22
N HIS A 60 9.11 -9.57 -1.10
CA HIS A 60 8.77 -10.94 -0.74
C HIS A 60 9.85 -11.89 -1.25
N PRO A 61 10.22 -12.93 -0.48
CA PRO A 61 11.08 -13.97 -1.01
C PRO A 61 10.39 -14.70 -2.16
N ARG A 62 11.17 -15.22 -3.11
CA ARG A 62 10.63 -16.14 -4.11
C ARG A 62 10.36 -17.48 -3.42
N TYR A 63 9.12 -17.96 -3.49
CA TYR A 63 8.78 -19.30 -3.03
C TYR A 63 9.50 -20.36 -3.89
N VAL A 64 10.21 -21.28 -3.23
CA VAL A 64 11.01 -22.36 -3.86
C VAL A 64 10.60 -23.76 -3.38
N GLY A 65 9.46 -23.86 -2.68
CA GLY A 65 8.93 -25.14 -2.20
C GLY A 65 8.10 -25.91 -3.23
N PRO A 66 7.46 -27.01 -2.81
CA PRO A 66 6.55 -27.78 -3.67
C PRO A 66 5.39 -26.94 -4.20
N ALA A 67 4.79 -27.33 -5.32
CA ALA A 67 3.62 -26.63 -5.89
C ALA A 67 2.52 -26.45 -4.83
N LEU A 68 2.05 -25.20 -4.67
CA LEU A 68 0.99 -24.88 -3.73
C LEU A 68 -0.34 -25.48 -4.21
N GLN A 69 -1.15 -25.95 -3.26
CA GLN A 69 -2.52 -26.33 -3.55
C GLN A 69 -3.31 -25.07 -3.94
N GLY A 70 -4.16 -25.16 -4.96
CA GLY A 70 -5.01 -24.04 -5.37
C GLY A 70 -5.84 -23.51 -4.20
N GLY A 71 -5.80 -22.19 -3.99
CA GLY A 71 -6.48 -21.55 -2.86
C GLY A 71 -5.78 -21.77 -1.51
N SER A 72 -4.45 -21.91 -1.48
CA SER A 72 -3.68 -21.93 -0.24
C SER A 72 -2.37 -21.15 -0.34
N ASP A 73 -1.86 -20.71 0.81
CA ASP A 73 -0.53 -20.11 0.93
C ASP A 73 0.55 -21.14 1.31
N GLU A 74 1.80 -20.69 1.41
CA GLU A 74 2.96 -21.49 1.80
C GLU A 74 2.87 -22.07 3.23
N PHE A 75 1.95 -21.58 4.06
CA PHE A 75 1.70 -22.07 5.42
C PHE A 75 0.55 -23.06 5.50
N GLY A 76 -0.10 -23.37 4.37
CA GLY A 76 -1.26 -24.26 4.29
C GLY A 76 -2.57 -23.59 4.71
N CYS A 77 -2.60 -22.27 4.91
CA CYS A 77 -3.84 -21.53 5.12
C CYS A 77 -4.67 -21.60 3.84
N ARG A 78 -5.96 -21.96 3.97
CA ARG A 78 -6.86 -22.09 2.83
C ARG A 78 -7.72 -20.85 2.68
N PHE A 79 -7.88 -20.40 1.44
CA PHE A 79 -8.67 -19.25 1.07
C PHE A 79 -9.63 -19.63 -0.06
N ARG A 80 -10.76 -18.94 -0.10
CA ARG A 80 -11.68 -18.96 -1.24
C ARG A 80 -11.96 -17.53 -1.64
N ASN A 81 -12.13 -17.31 -2.93
CA ASN A 81 -12.64 -16.04 -3.40
C ASN A 81 -14.10 -15.90 -2.94
N VAL A 82 -14.43 -14.73 -2.40
CA VAL A 82 -15.79 -14.37 -2.00
C VAL A 82 -16.15 -13.11 -2.77
N GLU A 83 -17.28 -13.14 -3.46
CA GLU A 83 -17.79 -11.95 -4.12
C GLU A 83 -18.19 -10.92 -3.06
N TYR A 84 -17.57 -9.74 -3.12
CA TYR A 84 -17.81 -8.64 -2.21
C TYR A 84 -19.05 -7.80 -2.59
N GLY A 85 -20.00 -8.41 -3.34
CA GLY A 85 -21.31 -7.86 -3.68
C GLY A 85 -21.30 -6.39 -4.10
N THR A 86 -21.88 -5.52 -3.26
CA THR A 86 -22.15 -4.09 -3.51
C THR A 86 -20.99 -3.16 -3.11
N GLY A 87 -19.75 -3.63 -3.10
CA GLY A 87 -18.59 -2.76 -2.89
C GLY A 87 -18.59 -1.63 -3.91
N VAL A 88 -19.04 -0.44 -3.51
CA VAL A 88 -19.18 0.71 -4.40
C VAL A 88 -17.81 1.16 -4.87
#